data_AF-A0A5J4NIB6-F1
#
_entry.id   AF-A0A5J4NIB6-F1
#
_cell.length_a   1.000
_cell.length_b   1.000
_cell.length_c   1.000
_cell.angle_alpha   90.00
_cell.angle_beta   90.00
_cell.angle_gamma   90.00
#
_symmetry.space_group_name_H-M   'P 1'
#
loop_
_entity.id
_entity.type
_entity.pdbx_description
1 polymer ?
#
loop_
_entity_poly.entity_id
_entity_poly.type
_entity_poly.pdbx_seq_one_letter_code
_entity_poly.pdbx_strand_id
1 'polypeptide(L)'
;LSFRFPFLSGGLAQIEKDIRRVFYDAFKKTDGDFLREACQQRPHWRDGSTASVVLLVNNTLYIANLGDSKVVLAREVEETVDADSTTSTAGNGSPKSALITAVSLTRDHNPMDYEERQRIQATGATVQNGRVNNILEVSRSFGDYQFKKQGVTCLPDVRKCQLTTHDRSPSKLFLANAVGMVARAAALFEQSHG
;
A
#
# COMPACT_ATOMS: atom_id res chain seq x y z
N LEU A 1 -8.54 13.42 -14.96
CA LEU A 1 -8.80 11.96 -15.09
C LEU A 1 -10.06 11.60 -14.28
N SER A 2 -11.21 11.47 -14.94
CA SER A 2 -12.43 10.99 -14.26
C SER A 2 -12.43 9.47 -14.27
N PHE A 3 -12.16 8.84 -13.13
CA PHE A 3 -12.35 7.41 -12.95
C PHE A 3 -13.82 7.17 -12.58
N ARG A 4 -14.65 6.73 -13.55
CA ARG A 4 -15.97 6.18 -13.24
C ARG A 4 -15.76 4.80 -12.63
N PHE A 5 -15.98 4.68 -11.32
CA PHE A 5 -16.05 3.38 -10.66
C PHE A 5 -17.31 2.65 -11.16
N PRO A 6 -17.19 1.42 -11.71
CA PRO A 6 -18.36 0.62 -12.03
C PRO A 6 -19.16 0.35 -10.73
N PHE A 7 -20.49 0.34 -10.85
CA PHE A 7 -21.39 0.08 -9.75
C PHE A 7 -21.12 -1.34 -9.21
N LEU A 8 -20.56 -1.43 -8.01
CA LEU A 8 -20.25 -2.69 -7.33
C LEU A 8 -21.57 -3.36 -6.93
N SER A 9 -22.07 -4.27 -7.77
CA SER A 9 -23.31 -5.02 -7.55
C SER A 9 -22.99 -6.50 -7.38
N GLY A 10 -22.83 -6.94 -6.12
CA GLY A 10 -22.52 -8.33 -5.78
C GLY A 10 -22.17 -8.51 -4.30
N GLY A 11 -22.15 -9.75 -3.82
CA GLY A 11 -21.71 -10.08 -2.46
C GLY A 11 -20.24 -9.72 -2.21
N LEU A 12 -19.79 -9.74 -0.95
CA LEU A 12 -18.46 -9.27 -0.53
C LEU A 12 -17.30 -9.86 -1.35
N ALA A 13 -17.34 -11.15 -1.69
CA ALA A 13 -16.30 -11.79 -2.51
C ALA A 13 -16.21 -11.21 -3.93
N GLN A 14 -17.34 -10.81 -4.52
CA GLN A 14 -17.38 -10.17 -5.84
C GLN A 14 -16.80 -8.75 -5.75
N ILE A 15 -17.15 -8.00 -4.71
CA ILE A 15 -16.59 -6.67 -4.44
C ILE A 15 -15.06 -6.74 -4.30
N GLU A 16 -14.52 -7.72 -3.57
CA GLU A 16 -13.07 -7.89 -3.41
C GLU A 16 -12.37 -8.16 -4.75
N LYS A 17 -12.95 -9.03 -5.59
CA LYS A 17 -12.41 -9.34 -6.92
C LYS A 17 -12.44 -8.11 -7.82
N ASP A 18 -13.52 -7.33 -7.77
CA ASP A 18 -13.68 -6.13 -8.56
C ASP A 18 -12.70 -5.04 -8.12
N ILE A 19 -12.50 -4.83 -6.81
CA ILE A 19 -11.51 -3.89 -6.28
C ILE A 19 -10.09 -4.28 -6.72
N ARG A 20 -9.70 -5.55 -6.59
CA ARG A 20 -8.39 -6.03 -7.06
C ARG A 20 -8.20 -5.74 -8.55
N ARG A 21 -9.21 -6.06 -9.37
CA ARG A 21 -9.17 -5.80 -10.80
C ARG A 21 -9.03 -4.31 -11.09
N VAL A 22 -9.80 -3.46 -10.42
CA VAL A 22 -9.74 -2.01 -10.57
C VAL A 22 -8.35 -1.47 -10.24
N PHE A 23 -7.69 -1.95 -9.17
CA PHE A 23 -6.31 -1.57 -8.88
C PHE A 23 -5.35 -2.00 -10.00
N TYR A 24 -5.41 -3.25 -10.44
CA TYR A 24 -4.53 -3.71 -11.52
C TYR A 24 -4.71 -2.92 -12.81
N ASP A 25 -5.97 -2.69 -13.22
CA ASP A 25 -6.29 -1.96 -14.44
C ASP A 25 -5.87 -0.48 -14.32
N ALA A 26 -6.10 0.15 -13.16
CA ALA A 26 -5.69 1.53 -12.91
C ALA A 26 -4.17 1.70 -12.93
N PHE A 27 -3.42 0.80 -12.29
CA PHE A 27 -1.96 0.84 -12.28
C PHE A 27 -1.39 0.61 -13.69
N LYS A 28 -1.84 -0.43 -14.40
CA LYS A 28 -1.41 -0.69 -15.79
C LYS A 28 -1.68 0.51 -16.71
N LYS A 29 -2.88 1.09 -16.61
CA LYS A 29 -3.27 2.24 -17.42
C LYS A 29 -2.41 3.45 -17.09
N THR A 30 -2.21 3.75 -15.81
CA THR A 30 -1.41 4.90 -15.36
C THR A 30 0.04 4.78 -15.83
N ASP A 31 0.65 3.60 -15.68
CA ASP A 31 2.01 3.32 -16.18
C ASP A 31 2.08 3.46 -17.71
N GLY A 32 1.14 2.87 -18.43
CA GLY A 32 1.09 2.95 -19.90
C GLY A 32 0.89 4.38 -20.43
N ASP A 33 0.06 5.17 -19.75
CA ASP A 33 -0.17 6.58 -20.07
C ASP A 33 1.10 7.41 -19.78
N PHE A 34 1.73 7.21 -18.62
CA PHE A 34 2.97 7.88 -18.25
C PHE A 34 4.12 7.53 -19.21
N LEU A 35 4.33 6.25 -19.52
CA LEU A 35 5.41 5.80 -20.42
C LEU A 35 5.24 6.34 -21.84
N ARG A 36 4.00 6.48 -22.31
CA ARG A 36 3.69 7.08 -23.61
C ARG A 36 4.01 8.57 -23.65
N GLU A 37 3.75 9.29 -22.57
CA GLU A 37 4.12 10.70 -22.48
C GLU A 37 5.64 10.85 -22.32
N ALA A 38 6.25 10.09 -21.41
CA ALA A 38 7.69 10.08 -21.15
C ALA A 38 8.54 9.84 -22.41
N CYS A 39 8.07 9.01 -23.35
CA CYS A 39 8.79 8.73 -24.58
C CYS A 39 8.66 9.82 -25.65
N GLN A 40 7.68 10.72 -25.54
CA GLN A 40 7.50 11.86 -26.43
C GLN A 40 8.35 13.07 -26.03
N GLN A 41 8.83 13.10 -24.78
CA GLN A 41 9.62 14.19 -24.23
C GLN A 41 11.08 14.13 -24.69
N ARG A 42 11.73 15.29 -24.79
CA ARG A 42 13.16 15.42 -25.09
C ARG A 42 13.86 16.31 -24.06
N PRO A 43 14.84 15.80 -23.29
CA PRO A 43 15.27 14.39 -23.25
C PRO A 43 14.14 13.47 -22.74
N HIS A 44 14.18 12.20 -23.15
CA HIS A 44 13.20 11.20 -22.71
C HIS A 44 13.27 11.06 -21.20
N TRP A 45 12.12 11.08 -20.53
CA TRP A 45 12.06 10.89 -19.09
C TRP A 45 12.41 9.44 -18.75
N ARG A 46 13.30 9.27 -17.76
CA ARG A 46 13.72 7.96 -17.24
C ARG A 46 13.28 7.75 -15.81
N ASP A 47 12.48 8.68 -15.28
CA ASP A 47 12.07 8.69 -13.89
C ASP A 47 11.10 7.55 -13.60
N GLY A 48 11.16 7.12 -12.35
CA GLY A 48 10.26 6.14 -11.78
C GLY A 48 9.66 6.66 -10.49
N SER A 49 8.58 6.03 -10.06
CA SER A 49 7.94 6.37 -8.79
C SER A 49 7.33 5.15 -8.13
N THR A 50 7.41 5.11 -6.81
CA THR A 50 6.65 4.17 -5.98
C THR A 50 5.21 4.66 -5.84
N ALA A 51 4.31 3.77 -5.41
CA ALA A 51 2.94 4.14 -5.13
C ALA A 51 2.33 3.25 -4.06
N SER A 52 1.66 3.86 -3.10
CA SER A 52 0.79 3.18 -2.15
C SER A 52 -0.58 3.83 -2.18
N VAL A 53 -1.62 3.05 -2.48
CA VAL A 53 -3.01 3.52 -2.54
C VAL A 53 -3.80 2.80 -1.48
N VAL A 54 -4.59 3.56 -0.71
CA VAL A 54 -5.51 3.00 0.28
C VAL A 54 -6.92 3.46 -0.01
N LEU A 55 -7.81 2.47 -0.14
CA LEU A 55 -9.25 2.65 -0.33
C LEU A 55 -9.96 2.12 0.91
N LEU A 56 -10.70 2.98 1.60
CA LEU A 56 -11.60 2.58 2.68
C LEU A 56 -12.99 2.33 2.09
N VAL A 57 -13.51 1.11 2.27
CA VAL A 57 -14.90 0.77 1.95
C VAL A 57 -15.53 0.20 3.20
N ASN A 58 -16.56 0.88 3.70
CA ASN A 58 -17.18 0.59 5.00
C ASN A 58 -16.12 0.65 6.12
N ASN A 59 -15.73 -0.52 6.64
CA ASN A 59 -14.76 -0.66 7.71
C ASN A 59 -13.54 -1.50 7.27
N THR A 60 -13.34 -1.66 5.96
CA THR A 60 -12.27 -2.47 5.38
C THR A 60 -11.35 -1.58 4.55
N LEU A 61 -10.06 -1.59 4.88
CA LEU A 61 -9.02 -0.99 4.07
C LEU A 61 -8.57 -1.96 2.98
N TYR A 62 -8.52 -1.46 1.75
CA TYR A 62 -7.90 -2.12 0.62
C TYR A 62 -6.65 -1.34 0.23
N ILE A 63 -5.51 -2.01 0.26
CA ILE A 63 -4.20 -1.39 0.11
C ILE A 63 -3.55 -1.97 -1.14
N ALA A 64 -3.18 -1.12 -2.10
CA ALA A 64 -2.39 -1.47 -3.27
C ALA A 64 -1.00 -0.83 -3.14
N ASN A 65 0.06 -1.65 -3.05
CA ASN A 65 1.43 -1.18 -2.89
C ASN A 65 2.32 -1.53 -4.08
N LEU A 66 3.18 -0.59 -4.45
CA LEU A 66 4.14 -0.70 -5.56
C LEU A 66 5.44 -0.02 -5.15
N GLY A 67 6.51 -0.80 -5.04
CA GLY A 67 7.81 -0.34 -4.55
C GLY A 67 8.02 -0.60 -3.06
N ASP A 68 8.84 0.23 -2.43
CA ASP A 68 9.31 0.14 -1.05
C ASP A 68 8.67 1.19 -0.10
N SER A 69 7.70 1.96 -0.60
CA SER A 69 6.81 2.75 0.25
C SER A 69 5.98 1.85 1.17
N LYS A 70 5.62 2.38 2.34
CA LYS A 70 4.94 1.65 3.40
C LYS A 70 3.66 2.34 3.86
N VAL A 71 2.64 1.52 4.09
CA VAL A 71 1.41 1.95 4.77
C VAL A 71 1.39 1.36 6.17
N VAL A 72 1.20 2.21 7.18
CA VAL A 72 1.21 1.81 8.59
C VAL A 72 -0.07 2.27 9.29
N LEU A 73 -0.72 1.35 9.99
CA LEU A 73 -1.91 1.59 10.81
C LEU A 73 -1.52 1.72 12.28
N ALA A 74 -1.92 2.81 12.92
CA ALA A 74 -1.79 2.96 14.36
C ALA A 74 -2.94 2.25 15.08
N ARG A 75 -2.62 1.21 15.85
CA ARG A 75 -3.55 0.39 16.61
C ARG A 75 -3.30 0.55 18.10
N GLU A 76 -4.37 0.70 18.86
CA GLU A 76 -4.34 0.74 20.32
C GLU A 76 -4.23 -0.68 20.88
N VAL A 77 -3.39 -0.87 21.89
CA VAL A 77 -3.25 -2.14 22.61
C VAL A 77 -3.64 -1.88 24.05
N GLU A 78 -4.63 -2.63 24.53
CA GLU A 78 -4.97 -2.64 25.94
C GLU A 78 -3.94 -3.50 26.67
N GLU A 79 -3.27 -2.94 27.68
CA GLU A 79 -2.38 -3.71 28.56
C GLU A 79 -3.22 -4.74 29.32
N THR A 80 -3.02 -6.02 29.05
CA THR A 80 -3.43 -7.09 29.95
C THR A 80 -2.48 -7.05 31.15
N VAL A 81 -2.89 -6.36 32.21
CA VAL A 81 -2.25 -6.51 33.51
C VAL A 81 -2.50 -7.95 33.96
N ASP A 82 -1.46 -8.78 33.87
CA ASP A 82 -1.47 -10.10 34.48
C ASP A 82 -1.76 -9.94 35.96
N ALA A 83 -2.85 -10.57 36.39
CA ALA A 83 -3.33 -10.55 37.76
C ALA A 83 -2.44 -11.43 38.64
N ASP A 84 -1.21 -10.99 38.91
CA ASP A 84 -0.43 -11.46 40.05
C ASP A 84 0.45 -10.34 40.63
N SER A 85 -0.20 -9.37 41.26
CA SER A 85 0.39 -8.72 42.43
C SER A 85 -0.72 -8.24 43.36
N THR A 86 -0.91 -9.05 44.39
CA THR A 86 -1.73 -8.76 45.56
C THR A 86 -1.16 -7.52 46.26
N THR A 87 -1.77 -6.35 46.10
CA THR A 87 -1.95 -5.36 47.20
C THR A 87 -2.81 -4.17 46.75
N SER A 88 -3.93 -4.02 47.45
CA SER A 88 -4.86 -2.90 47.43
C SER A 88 -4.25 -1.60 47.96
N THR A 89 -4.32 -0.51 47.20
CA THR A 89 -4.53 0.84 47.75
C THR A 89 -5.31 1.67 46.73
N ALA A 90 -6.47 2.19 47.16
CA ALA A 90 -7.25 3.17 46.43
C ALA A 90 -6.46 4.48 46.28
N GLY A 91 -6.27 4.95 45.04
CA GLY A 91 -5.63 6.23 44.76
C GLY A 91 -5.86 6.65 43.30
N ASN A 92 -6.46 7.84 43.13
CA ASN A 92 -6.66 8.62 41.89
C ASN A 92 -6.15 7.99 40.59
N GLY A 93 -7.09 7.49 39.78
CA GLY A 93 -6.81 6.96 38.45
C GLY A 93 -6.25 8.05 37.52
N SER A 94 -4.93 8.10 37.39
CA SER A 94 -4.29 8.68 36.22
C SER A 94 -4.85 8.01 34.95
N PRO A 95 -5.02 8.74 33.84
CA PRO A 95 -5.47 8.12 32.60
C PRO A 95 -4.49 7.00 32.24
N LYS A 96 -4.99 5.75 32.18
CA LYS A 96 -4.22 4.60 31.68
C LYS A 96 -3.67 5.00 30.30
N SER A 97 -2.35 5.11 30.20
CA SER A 97 -1.69 5.49 28.96
C SER A 97 -1.86 4.35 27.95
N ALA A 98 -2.82 4.48 27.05
CA ALA A 98 -3.02 3.50 26.01
C ALA A 98 -1.76 3.36 25.14
N LEU A 99 -1.23 2.14 25.03
CA LEU A 99 -0.09 1.84 24.17
C LEU A 99 -0.55 1.84 22.70
N ILE A 100 0.20 2.52 21.83
CA ILE A 100 -0.05 2.52 20.39
C ILE A 100 1.01 1.68 19.69
N THR A 101 0.57 0.68 18.95
CA THR A 101 1.41 -0.14 18.07
C THR A 101 1.25 0.27 16.61
N ALA A 102 2.32 0.12 15.84
CA ALA A 102 2.39 0.41 14.43
C ALA A 102 2.28 -0.90 13.63
N VAL A 103 1.17 -1.11 12.93
CA VAL A 103 0.91 -2.31 12.13
C VAL A 103 1.22 -2.01 10.66
N SER A 104 2.24 -2.66 10.11
CA SER A 104 2.55 -2.56 8.66
C SER A 104 1.46 -3.26 7.85
N LEU A 105 0.82 -2.52 6.95
CA LEU A 105 -0.23 -3.04 6.06
C LEU A 105 0.32 -3.47 4.68
N THR A 106 1.58 -3.18 4.39
CA THR A 106 2.23 -3.49 3.11
C THR A 106 3.48 -4.35 3.29
N ARG A 107 3.90 -4.97 2.18
CA ARG A 107 5.21 -5.58 2.00
C ARG A 107 6.02 -4.70 1.04
N ASP A 108 7.30 -4.55 1.32
CA ASP A 108 8.22 -3.89 0.40
C ASP A 108 8.49 -4.80 -0.79
N HIS A 109 8.74 -4.19 -1.94
CA HIS A 109 9.09 -4.92 -3.15
C HIS A 109 10.58 -4.79 -3.43
N ASN A 110 11.39 -5.49 -2.64
CA ASN A 110 12.85 -5.46 -2.77
C ASN A 110 13.28 -6.45 -3.87
N PRO A 111 14.19 -6.07 -4.79
CA PRO A 111 14.77 -6.99 -5.79
C PRO A 111 15.36 -8.28 -5.21
N MET A 112 15.75 -8.29 -3.93
CA MET A 112 16.31 -9.46 -3.25
C MET A 112 15.27 -10.49 -2.84
N ASP A 113 13.99 -10.10 -2.76
CA ASP A 113 12.88 -10.98 -2.41
C ASP A 113 12.76 -12.12 -3.41
N TYR A 114 12.41 -13.33 -2.94
CA TYR A 114 12.43 -14.54 -3.75
C TYR A 114 11.61 -14.39 -5.05
N GLU A 115 10.33 -14.00 -4.95
CA GLU A 115 9.43 -13.87 -6.11
C GLU A 115 9.89 -12.75 -7.08
N GLU A 116 10.37 -11.64 -6.53
CA GLU A 116 10.81 -10.48 -7.32
C GLU A 116 12.11 -10.81 -8.05
N ARG A 117 13.09 -11.39 -7.34
CA ARG A 117 14.36 -11.84 -7.89
C ARG A 117 14.16 -12.87 -8.98
N GLN A 118 13.31 -13.87 -8.75
CA GLN A 118 13.01 -14.89 -9.74
C GLN A 118 12.45 -14.26 -11.02
N ARG A 119 11.51 -13.32 -10.90
CA ARG A 119 10.93 -12.60 -12.05
C ARG A 119 11.97 -11.80 -12.82
N ILE A 120 12.86 -11.09 -12.12
CA ILE A 120 13.93 -10.28 -12.72
C ILE A 120 14.97 -11.18 -13.41
N GLN A 121 15.44 -12.23 -12.75
CA GLN A 121 16.43 -13.15 -13.30
C GLN A 121 15.90 -13.95 -14.48
N ALA A 122 14.60 -14.24 -14.53
CA ALA A 122 13.97 -14.90 -15.67
C ALA A 122 14.09 -14.10 -16.98
N THR A 123 14.34 -12.79 -16.92
CA THR A 123 14.59 -11.95 -18.12
C THR A 123 16.08 -11.86 -18.49
N GLY A 124 16.96 -12.55 -17.75
CA GLY A 124 18.42 -12.43 -17.87
C GLY A 124 19.02 -11.21 -17.17
N ALA A 125 18.22 -10.42 -16.45
CA ALA A 125 18.73 -9.31 -15.64
C ALA A 125 19.36 -9.82 -14.34
N THR A 126 20.31 -9.05 -13.81
CA THR A 126 21.02 -9.39 -12.57
C THR A 126 20.40 -8.68 -11.37
N VAL A 127 20.47 -9.33 -10.20
CA VAL A 127 20.14 -8.70 -8.91
C VAL A 127 21.39 -8.80 -8.05
N GLN A 128 21.98 -7.65 -7.73
CA GLN A 128 23.20 -7.54 -6.92
C GLN A 128 23.06 -6.36 -5.96
N ASN A 129 23.50 -6.53 -4.71
CA ASN A 129 23.48 -5.48 -3.69
C ASN A 129 22.10 -4.81 -3.50
N GLY A 130 21.01 -5.55 -3.64
CA GLY A 130 19.66 -4.98 -3.53
C GLY A 130 19.15 -4.26 -4.79
N ARG A 131 19.90 -4.29 -5.90
CA ARG A 131 19.60 -3.50 -7.09
C ARG A 131 19.44 -4.35 -8.35
N VAL A 132 18.49 -3.98 -9.20
CA VAL A 132 18.31 -4.52 -10.56
C VAL A 132 19.40 -3.95 -11.47
N ASN A 133 20.21 -4.84 -12.04
CA ASN A 133 21.39 -4.49 -12.84
C ASN A 133 22.31 -3.46 -12.18
N ASN A 134 22.42 -3.54 -10.85
CA ASN A 134 23.20 -2.63 -10.00
C ASN A 134 22.75 -1.14 -10.08
N ILE A 135 21.55 -0.84 -10.58
CA ILE A 135 21.04 0.53 -10.74
C ILE A 135 19.80 0.77 -9.87
N LEU A 136 18.70 0.04 -10.11
CA LEU A 136 17.39 0.34 -9.48
C LEU A 136 17.17 -0.46 -8.19
N GLU A 137 16.84 0.21 -7.08
CA GLU A 137 16.67 -0.40 -5.75
C GLU A 137 15.30 -1.04 -5.50
N VAL A 138 14.33 -0.78 -6.38
CA VAL A 138 12.98 -1.34 -6.30
C VAL A 138 12.73 -2.34 -7.41
N SER A 139 11.94 -3.36 -7.13
CA SER A 139 11.53 -4.37 -8.12
C SER A 139 10.19 -4.05 -8.80
N ARG A 140 9.48 -3.07 -8.28
CA ARG A 140 8.18 -2.60 -8.77
C ARG A 140 8.09 -1.08 -8.70
N SER A 141 7.61 -0.46 -9.77
CA SER A 141 7.49 0.99 -9.88
C SER A 141 6.61 1.39 -11.05
N PHE A 142 6.11 2.62 -11.04
CA PHE A 142 5.67 3.33 -12.24
C PHE A 142 6.88 3.91 -12.97
N GLY A 143 6.78 4.07 -14.29
CA GLY A 143 7.88 4.62 -15.08
C GLY A 143 9.03 3.63 -15.21
N ASP A 144 10.27 4.06 -15.00
CA ASP A 144 11.46 3.19 -15.10
C ASP A 144 11.50 2.38 -16.40
N TYR A 145 11.19 3.04 -17.52
CA TYR A 145 10.99 2.40 -18.83
C TYR A 145 12.09 1.38 -19.18
N GLN A 146 13.34 1.76 -18.93
CA GLN A 146 14.52 0.95 -19.23
C GLN A 146 14.56 -0.39 -18.47
N PHE A 147 13.87 -0.50 -17.33
CA PHE A 147 13.80 -1.68 -16.49
C PHE A 147 12.55 -2.53 -16.69
N LYS A 148 11.53 -2.05 -17.44
CA LYS A 148 10.29 -2.84 -17.67
C LYS A 148 10.56 -4.15 -18.41
N LYS A 149 11.54 -4.17 -19.33
CA LYS A 149 12.00 -5.41 -20.00
C LYS A 149 12.90 -6.28 -19.13
N GLN A 150 13.30 -5.79 -17.96
CA GLN A 150 14.21 -6.45 -17.00
C GLN A 150 13.44 -7.03 -15.81
N GLY A 151 12.12 -7.21 -15.94
CA GLY A 151 11.26 -7.80 -14.90
C GLY A 151 10.73 -6.81 -13.86
N VAL A 152 11.03 -5.51 -13.96
CA VAL A 152 10.38 -4.48 -13.12
C VAL A 152 8.95 -4.27 -13.59
N THR A 153 7.99 -4.32 -12.66
CA THR A 153 6.56 -4.33 -12.99
C THR A 153 5.81 -3.17 -12.32
N CYS A 154 4.74 -2.72 -12.96
CA CYS A 154 3.80 -1.75 -12.40
C CYS A 154 2.59 -2.42 -11.70
N LEU A 155 2.62 -3.74 -11.50
CA LEU A 155 1.52 -4.46 -10.84
C LEU A 155 1.63 -4.38 -9.32
N PRO A 156 0.62 -3.83 -8.61
CA PRO A 156 0.67 -3.70 -7.17
C PRO A 156 0.46 -5.05 -6.45
N ASP A 157 1.02 -5.18 -5.25
CA ASP A 157 0.52 -6.13 -4.25
C ASP A 157 -0.75 -5.54 -3.61
N VAL A 158 -1.83 -6.32 -3.57
CA VAL A 158 -3.13 -5.88 -3.05
C VAL A 158 -3.49 -6.67 -1.80
N ARG A 159 -3.62 -5.96 -0.69
CA ARG A 159 -3.95 -6.50 0.64
C ARG A 159 -5.24 -5.89 1.18
N LYS A 160 -5.91 -6.62 2.07
CA LYS A 160 -7.09 -6.15 2.80
C LYS A 160 -6.81 -6.16 4.29
N CYS A 161 -7.33 -5.17 5.01
CA CYS A 161 -7.26 -5.07 6.46
C CYS A 161 -8.63 -4.66 7.00
N GLN A 162 -9.22 -5.48 7.86
CA GLN A 162 -10.45 -5.14 8.55
C GLN A 162 -10.10 -4.26 9.75
N LEU A 163 -10.71 -3.07 9.82
CA LEU A 163 -10.54 -2.19 10.97
C LEU A 163 -11.30 -2.73 12.18
N THR A 164 -10.72 -2.56 13.36
CA THR A 164 -11.30 -2.93 14.65
C THR A 164 -11.58 -1.69 15.50
N THR A 165 -12.24 -1.86 16.64
CA THR A 165 -12.46 -0.79 17.62
C THR A 165 -11.16 -0.24 18.21
N HIS A 166 -10.08 -1.04 18.17
CA HIS A 166 -8.75 -0.64 18.62
C HIS A 166 -7.98 0.15 17.55
N ASP A 167 -8.44 0.14 16.30
CA ASP A 167 -7.87 0.99 15.27
C ASP A 167 -8.38 2.40 15.46
N ARG A 168 -7.46 3.34 15.73
CA ARG A 168 -7.85 4.74 15.81
C ARG A 168 -8.41 5.19 14.45
N SER A 169 -9.26 6.22 14.49
CA SER A 169 -9.98 6.77 13.33
C SER A 169 -9.19 6.66 12.01
N PRO A 170 -9.80 6.24 10.88
CA PRO A 170 -9.11 6.02 9.60
C PRO A 170 -8.28 7.21 9.09
N SER A 171 -8.54 8.41 9.63
CA SER A 171 -7.74 9.61 9.47
C SER A 171 -6.29 9.51 9.99
N LYS A 172 -5.92 8.49 10.80
CA LYS A 172 -4.57 8.26 11.35
C LYS A 172 -3.82 7.12 10.66
N LEU A 173 -4.07 6.93 9.37
CA LEU A 173 -3.23 6.11 8.50
C LEU A 173 -1.96 6.88 8.13
N PHE A 174 -0.80 6.30 8.40
CA PHE A 174 0.49 6.91 8.09
C PHE A 174 1.09 6.26 6.84
N LEU A 175 1.61 7.09 5.95
CA LEU A 175 2.45 6.65 4.83
C LEU A 175 3.90 6.94 5.19
N ALA A 176 4.74 5.91 5.25
CA ALA A 176 6.16 6.05 5.44
C ALA A 176 6.88 5.84 4.09
N ASN A 177 7.89 6.68 3.81
CA ASN A 177 8.68 6.65 2.58
C ASN A 177 7.88 6.85 1.28
N ALA A 178 6.83 7.68 1.29
CA ALA A 178 6.11 8.05 0.08
C ALA A 178 6.82 9.20 -0.64
N VAL A 179 7.81 8.90 -1.48
CA VAL A 179 8.32 9.83 -2.50
C VAL A 179 7.65 9.45 -3.83
N GLY A 180 6.35 9.70 -3.96
CA GLY A 180 5.57 9.23 -5.11
C GLY A 180 4.06 9.24 -4.90
N MET A 181 3.30 9.28 -6.00
CA MET A 181 1.86 9.54 -6.12
C MET A 181 1.00 9.01 -4.96
N VAL A 182 0.66 9.86 -3.98
CA VAL A 182 -0.31 9.53 -2.92
C VAL A 182 -1.72 9.87 -3.39
N ALA A 183 -2.43 8.89 -3.94
CA ALA A 183 -3.86 9.01 -4.16
C ALA A 183 -4.61 8.61 -2.88
N ARG A 184 -4.96 9.59 -2.04
CA ARG A 184 -5.86 9.38 -0.91
C ARG A 184 -7.29 9.29 -1.44
N ALA A 185 -7.69 8.11 -1.91
CA ALA A 185 -9.09 7.82 -2.25
C ALA A 185 -9.90 7.55 -0.96
N ALA A 186 -10.15 8.61 -0.19
CA ALA A 186 -11.21 8.58 0.80
C ALA A 186 -12.55 8.70 0.04
N ALA A 187 -13.10 7.56 -0.38
CA ALA A 187 -14.51 7.50 -0.72
C ALA A 187 -15.28 7.68 0.59
N LEU A 188 -15.53 8.93 0.97
CA LEU A 188 -16.46 9.27 2.04
C LEU A 188 -17.85 8.88 1.55
N PHE A 189 -18.26 7.65 1.88
CA PHE A 189 -19.67 7.29 1.87
C PHE A 189 -20.28 7.88 3.14
N GLU A 190 -20.60 9.17 3.12
CA GLU A 190 -21.57 9.73 4.07
C GLU A 190 -22.92 9.07 3.72
N GLN A 191 -23.27 7.98 4.41
CA GLN A 191 -24.68 7.69 4.62
C GLN A 191 -25.18 8.71 5.64
N SER A 192 -25.77 9.78 5.10
CA SER A 192 -26.66 10.66 5.84
C SER A 192 -27.66 9.78 6.60
N HIS A 193 -27.61 9.86 7.93
CA HIS A 193 -28.73 9.39 8.76
C HIS A 193 -29.96 10.24 8.40
N GLY A 194 -31.00 9.57 7.93
CA GLY A 194 -32.37 10.07 7.82
C GLY A 194 -33.29 9.06 8.46
#